data_AF-A0A1B1BN33-F1
#
_entry.id   AF-A0A1B1BN33-F1
#
_cell.length_a   1.000
_cell.length_b   1.000
_cell.length_c   1.000
_cell.angle_alpha   90.00
_cell.angle_beta   90.00
_cell.angle_gamma   90.00
#
_symmetry.space_group_name_H-M   'P 1'
#
loop_
_entity.id
_entity.type
_entity.pdbx_description
1 polymer ?
#
loop_
_entity_poly.entity_id
_entity_poly.type
_entity_poly.pdbx_seq_one_letter_code
_entity_poly.pdbx_strand_id
1 'polypeptide(L)'
;MSSTTVDAGTGRKIPGLAQLQRIGRSLMLPIAALPAAGLLLRLGQPDLLGAIPGFETGAAVIASAGGALFDNLPLLFALGVAIGFAKKADGSTALAAVVGYLVFSNVGKAMSPAVMGLPAEGADQVLVNYNVLGGVLMGVVSAVLWQKYHRIKLPSYLAFFGGRRFVPIITAVVALVLGVLLSFVYPAFSSGLTGFGEFVSSNDIWGGFLYGTANRLLIPVGLHHILNSMMWFVIGDYNGATGDLHRFFAGDPTAGSFMTGFFPIMMFALPAGALAIWQEAKPSQKKIVGGIMLTGALTAMLTGVTEPLEFSFMFVAFPLYAIHAVLTGSSLALVNALGIRDGFSFSAGAFDYILNFGLAEKPLLLIPIGLAYAAIYYFLFRFVIRRWNLRTPGRGDDEIAEAGAPDSASATTV
;
A
#
# COMPACT_ATOMS: atom_id res chain seq x y z
N MET A 1 -45.62 15.75 -26.40
CA MET A 1 -45.67 14.52 -25.57
C MET A 1 -44.51 14.59 -24.60
N SER A 2 -44.82 14.40 -23.32
CA SER A 2 -44.03 14.79 -22.16
C SER A 2 -42.70 14.02 -22.04
N SER A 3 -41.60 14.73 -21.86
CA SER A 3 -40.32 14.16 -21.42
C SER A 3 -40.38 13.94 -19.92
N THR A 4 -40.60 12.70 -19.49
CA THR A 4 -40.45 12.30 -18.09
C THR A 4 -38.96 12.28 -17.73
N THR A 5 -38.50 13.38 -17.13
CA THR A 5 -37.26 13.41 -16.34
C THR A 5 -37.45 12.45 -15.17
N VAL A 6 -36.80 11.29 -15.23
CA VAL A 6 -36.71 10.37 -14.09
C VAL A 6 -35.79 11.02 -13.08
N ASP A 7 -36.36 11.41 -11.95
CA ASP A 7 -35.69 11.97 -10.79
C ASP A 7 -34.65 10.95 -10.30
N ALA A 8 -33.37 11.31 -10.41
CA ALA A 8 -32.27 10.47 -9.98
C ALA A 8 -32.33 10.38 -8.45
N GLY A 9 -32.77 9.21 -7.96
CA GLY A 9 -32.90 8.92 -6.54
C GLY A 9 -31.69 9.40 -5.75
N THR A 10 -31.97 10.14 -4.69
CA THR A 10 -31.03 10.75 -3.75
C THR A 10 -30.28 9.68 -2.97
N GLY A 11 -29.34 9.01 -3.64
CA GLY A 11 -28.29 8.26 -2.98
C GLY A 11 -27.54 9.22 -2.08
N ARG A 12 -27.64 9.00 -0.76
CA ARG A 12 -27.00 9.79 0.29
C ARG A 12 -25.50 9.88 -0.03
N LYS A 13 -25.05 10.95 -0.70
CA LYS A 13 -23.64 11.19 -1.00
C LYS A 13 -22.94 11.36 0.34
N ILE A 14 -22.24 10.33 0.79
CA ILE A 14 -21.42 10.42 2.01
C ILE A 14 -20.38 11.52 1.74
N PRO A 15 -20.40 12.63 2.50
CA PRO A 15 -19.42 13.70 2.32
C PRO A 15 -18.00 13.12 2.47
N GLY A 16 -17.10 13.41 1.54
CA GLY A 16 -15.70 12.94 1.61
C GLY A 16 -15.39 11.65 0.84
N LEU A 17 -16.37 10.91 0.35
CA LEU A 17 -16.12 9.64 -0.37
C LEU A 17 -15.25 9.84 -1.63
N ALA A 18 -15.50 10.91 -2.38
CA ALA A 18 -14.72 11.24 -3.58
C ALA A 18 -13.28 11.65 -3.26
N GLN A 19 -13.04 12.28 -2.11
CA GLN A 19 -11.72 12.64 -1.62
C GLN A 19 -10.95 11.38 -1.17
N LEU A 20 -11.61 10.47 -0.44
CA LEU A 20 -11.03 9.19 -0.04
C LEU A 20 -10.68 8.32 -1.26
N GLN A 21 -11.56 8.28 -2.28
CA GLN A 21 -11.29 7.59 -3.54
C GLN A 21 -10.11 8.19 -4.32
N ARG A 22 -9.95 9.53 -4.31
CA ARG A 22 -8.79 10.20 -4.93
C ARG A 22 -7.50 9.89 -4.20
N ILE A 23 -7.53 9.89 -2.86
CA ILE A 23 -6.38 9.50 -2.04
C ILE A 23 -5.99 8.06 -2.36
N GLY A 24 -6.95 7.12 -2.32
CA GLY A 24 -6.72 5.72 -2.68
C GLY A 24 -6.10 5.56 -4.08
N ARG A 25 -6.66 6.23 -5.10
CA ARG A 25 -6.11 6.20 -6.46
C ARG A 25 -4.70 6.79 -6.55
N SER A 26 -4.41 7.84 -5.77
CA SER A 26 -3.10 8.49 -5.77
C SER A 26 -1.98 7.62 -5.18
N LEU A 27 -2.34 6.66 -4.32
CA LEU A 27 -1.41 5.69 -3.74
C LEU A 27 -1.09 4.53 -4.69
N MET A 28 -1.87 4.32 -5.77
CA MET A 28 -1.68 3.19 -6.68
C MET A 28 -0.46 3.32 -7.62
N LEU A 29 -0.10 4.55 -7.99
CA LEU A 29 0.95 4.77 -9.00
C LEU A 29 2.35 4.27 -8.54
N PRO A 30 2.82 4.58 -7.31
CA PRO A 30 4.09 4.05 -6.81
C PRO A 30 4.09 2.53 -6.63
N ILE A 31 2.95 1.97 -6.24
CA ILE A 31 2.80 0.54 -5.91
C ILE A 31 3.01 -0.36 -7.13
N ALA A 32 2.70 0.13 -8.33
CA ALA A 32 2.77 -0.66 -9.56
C ALA A 32 4.17 -1.24 -9.87
N ALA A 33 5.25 -0.57 -9.45
CA ALA A 33 6.62 -1.01 -9.72
C ALA A 33 7.18 -1.95 -8.64
N LEU A 34 6.54 -2.00 -7.46
CA LEU A 34 7.08 -2.69 -6.29
C LEU A 34 7.09 -4.23 -6.42
N PRO A 35 6.12 -4.89 -7.09
CA PRO A 35 6.23 -6.34 -7.34
C PRO A 35 7.47 -6.70 -8.15
N ALA A 36 7.79 -5.92 -9.20
CA ALA A 36 9.00 -6.13 -9.98
C ALA A 36 10.26 -5.87 -9.15
N ALA A 37 10.25 -4.82 -8.32
CA ALA A 37 11.33 -4.52 -7.39
C ALA A 37 11.58 -5.66 -6.39
N GLY A 38 10.52 -6.21 -5.81
CA GLY A 38 10.57 -7.33 -4.87
C GLY A 38 11.15 -8.58 -5.52
N LEU A 39 10.73 -8.90 -6.76
CA LEU A 39 11.29 -10.01 -7.53
C LEU A 39 12.79 -9.82 -7.79
N LEU A 40 13.22 -8.64 -8.24
CA LEU A 40 14.65 -8.36 -8.46
C LEU A 40 15.43 -8.50 -7.15
N LEU A 41 14.94 -7.89 -6.06
CA LEU A 41 15.56 -7.96 -4.75
C LEU A 41 15.74 -9.41 -4.29
N ARG A 42 14.69 -10.22 -4.43
CA ARG A 42 14.69 -11.61 -3.97
C ARG A 42 15.57 -12.50 -4.85
N LEU A 43 15.41 -12.43 -6.18
CA LEU A 43 16.16 -13.28 -7.11
C LEU A 43 17.68 -13.09 -6.96
N GLY A 44 18.14 -11.88 -6.66
CA GLY A 44 19.56 -11.60 -6.45
C GLY A 44 20.16 -12.07 -5.12
N GLN A 45 19.39 -12.69 -4.23
CA GLN A 45 19.89 -13.14 -2.93
C GLN A 45 20.89 -14.31 -3.03
N PRO A 46 21.76 -14.50 -2.01
CA PRO A 46 22.82 -15.53 -2.01
C PRO A 46 22.31 -16.97 -2.17
N ASP A 47 21.08 -17.26 -1.76
CA ASP A 47 20.45 -18.58 -1.84
C ASP A 47 19.69 -18.83 -3.17
N LEU A 48 19.59 -17.81 -4.04
CA LEU A 48 18.97 -17.91 -5.36
C LEU A 48 20.00 -17.71 -6.47
N LEU A 49 19.96 -16.60 -7.24
CA LEU A 49 20.95 -16.37 -8.30
C LEU A 49 22.36 -16.25 -7.75
N GLY A 50 22.52 -15.81 -6.49
CA GLY A 50 23.82 -15.73 -5.83
C GLY A 50 24.44 -17.09 -5.51
N ALA A 51 23.67 -18.18 -5.58
CA ALA A 51 24.19 -19.53 -5.36
C ALA A 51 24.90 -20.09 -6.61
N ILE A 52 24.75 -19.43 -7.77
CA ILE A 52 25.37 -19.84 -9.03
C ILE A 52 26.86 -19.44 -8.98
N PRO A 53 27.79 -20.42 -9.03
CA PRO A 53 29.22 -20.12 -8.94
C PRO A 53 29.68 -19.17 -10.06
N GLY A 54 30.34 -18.07 -9.68
CA GLY A 54 30.83 -17.05 -10.61
C GLY A 54 29.79 -16.02 -11.04
N PHE A 55 28.57 -16.05 -10.49
CA PHE A 55 27.52 -15.06 -10.75
C PHE A 55 27.15 -14.22 -9.50
N GLU A 56 27.90 -14.33 -8.40
CA GLU A 56 27.62 -13.69 -7.12
C GLU A 56 27.50 -12.17 -7.26
N THR A 57 28.41 -11.56 -8.02
CA THR A 57 28.39 -10.12 -8.30
C THR A 57 27.18 -9.72 -9.15
N GLY A 58 26.82 -10.54 -10.15
CA GLY A 58 25.64 -10.30 -10.99
C GLY A 58 24.36 -10.37 -10.18
N ALA A 59 24.25 -11.34 -9.28
CA ALA A 59 23.13 -11.49 -8.36
C ALA A 59 23.03 -10.28 -7.40
N ALA A 60 24.14 -9.84 -6.80
CA ALA A 60 24.17 -8.66 -5.93
C ALA A 60 23.73 -7.38 -6.66
N VAL A 61 24.11 -7.19 -7.92
CA VAL A 61 23.64 -6.07 -8.76
C VAL A 61 22.13 -6.13 -8.97
N ILE A 62 21.59 -7.31 -9.26
CA ILE A 62 20.13 -7.51 -9.43
C ILE A 62 19.39 -7.20 -8.12
N ALA A 63 19.90 -7.71 -6.98
CA ALA A 63 19.32 -7.45 -5.68
C ALA A 63 19.30 -5.96 -5.35
N SER A 64 20.43 -5.28 -5.57
CA SER A 64 20.58 -3.83 -5.33
C SER A 64 19.64 -3.00 -6.19
N ALA A 65 19.43 -3.38 -7.46
CA ALA A 65 18.48 -2.70 -8.34
C ALA A 65 17.03 -2.79 -7.83
N GLY A 66 16.63 -3.94 -7.29
CA GLY A 66 15.33 -4.11 -6.62
C GLY A 66 15.24 -3.30 -5.32
N GLY A 67 16.27 -3.40 -4.48
CA GLY A 67 16.37 -2.69 -3.20
C GLY A 67 16.22 -1.18 -3.31
N ALA A 68 16.76 -0.58 -4.38
CA ALA A 68 16.71 0.86 -4.60
C ALA A 68 15.30 1.47 -4.56
N LEU A 69 14.27 0.73 -4.99
CA LEU A 69 12.87 1.20 -4.94
C LEU A 69 12.32 1.18 -3.50
N PHE A 70 12.70 0.19 -2.70
CA PHE A 70 12.32 0.11 -1.28
C PHE A 70 13.04 1.18 -0.45
N ASP A 71 14.33 1.41 -0.71
CA ASP A 71 15.13 2.45 -0.04
C ASP A 71 14.58 3.87 -0.28
N ASN A 72 13.90 4.06 -1.41
CA ASN A 72 13.32 5.35 -1.81
C ASN A 72 11.79 5.35 -1.74
N LEU A 73 11.18 4.38 -1.07
CA LEU A 73 9.72 4.21 -1.03
C LEU A 73 8.98 5.48 -0.59
N PRO A 74 9.39 6.20 0.48
CA PRO A 74 8.70 7.44 0.86
C PRO A 74 8.72 8.52 -0.23
N LEU A 75 9.82 8.64 -0.99
CA LEU A 75 9.94 9.60 -2.08
C LEU A 75 9.01 9.24 -3.24
N LEU A 76 8.95 7.95 -3.59
CA LEU A 76 8.01 7.43 -4.59
C LEU A 76 6.55 7.72 -4.18
N PHE A 77 6.21 7.55 -2.90
CA PHE A 77 4.90 7.91 -2.37
C PHE A 77 4.62 9.42 -2.43
N ALA A 78 5.60 10.27 -2.10
CA ALA A 78 5.46 11.72 -2.25
C ALA A 78 5.09 12.08 -3.70
N LEU A 79 5.81 11.51 -4.66
CA LEU A 79 5.58 11.72 -6.08
C LEU A 79 4.18 11.23 -6.52
N GLY A 80 3.85 9.98 -6.22
CA GLY A 80 2.59 9.36 -6.63
C GLY A 80 1.37 10.04 -6.05
N VAL A 81 1.41 10.34 -4.75
CA VAL A 81 0.34 11.07 -4.07
C VAL A 81 0.17 12.46 -4.67
N ALA A 82 1.26 13.18 -4.93
CA ALA A 82 1.18 14.51 -5.53
C ALA A 82 0.53 14.48 -6.93
N ILE A 83 0.91 13.51 -7.76
CA ILE A 83 0.37 13.33 -9.11
C ILE A 83 -1.11 12.94 -9.05
N GLY A 84 -1.46 11.95 -8.25
CA GLY A 84 -2.83 11.42 -8.20
C GLY A 84 -3.83 12.31 -7.44
N PHE A 85 -3.35 13.13 -6.49
CA PHE A 85 -4.19 14.10 -5.78
C PHE A 85 -4.40 15.38 -6.60
N ALA A 86 -3.46 15.73 -7.48
CA ALA A 86 -3.60 16.91 -8.33
C ALA A 86 -4.77 16.76 -9.30
N LYS A 87 -5.64 17.79 -9.35
CA LYS A 87 -6.78 17.84 -10.30
C LYS A 87 -6.33 17.72 -11.76
N LYS A 88 -5.09 18.13 -12.06
CA LYS A 88 -4.43 17.98 -13.35
C LYS A 88 -2.98 17.61 -13.09
N ALA A 89 -2.55 16.45 -13.59
CA ALA A 89 -1.16 16.05 -13.50
C ALA A 89 -0.28 17.02 -14.31
N ASP A 90 0.74 17.57 -13.68
CA ASP A 90 1.72 18.48 -14.27
C ASP A 90 3.10 18.14 -13.71
N GLY A 91 4.13 18.14 -14.56
CA GLY A 91 5.50 17.78 -14.14
C GLY A 91 6.04 18.67 -13.01
N SER A 92 5.56 19.91 -12.89
CA SER A 92 5.95 20.79 -11.79
C SER A 92 5.41 20.35 -10.43
N THR A 93 4.26 19.67 -10.38
CA THR A 93 3.72 19.08 -9.14
C THR A 93 4.58 17.93 -8.64
N ALA A 94 5.02 17.08 -9.56
CA ALA A 94 5.92 15.97 -9.29
C ALA A 94 7.28 16.46 -8.77
N LEU A 95 7.88 17.46 -9.44
CA LEU A 95 9.13 18.08 -8.99
C LEU A 95 8.98 18.73 -7.60
N ALA A 96 7.85 19.41 -7.34
CA ALA A 96 7.59 20.00 -6.03
C ALA A 96 7.54 18.94 -4.92
N ALA A 97 6.93 17.78 -5.18
CA ALA A 97 6.87 16.67 -4.23
C ALA A 97 8.24 16.11 -3.87
N VAL A 98 9.11 15.92 -4.88
CA VAL A 98 10.49 15.49 -4.68
C VAL A 98 11.25 16.49 -3.81
N VAL A 99 11.22 17.77 -4.20
CA VAL A 99 11.89 18.85 -3.46
C VAL A 99 11.36 18.93 -2.02
N GLY A 100 10.04 18.92 -1.85
CA GLY A 100 9.40 18.98 -0.55
C GLY A 100 9.79 17.82 0.37
N TYR A 101 9.74 16.58 -0.13
CA TYR A 101 10.11 15.40 0.66
C TYR A 101 11.60 15.39 1.03
N LEU A 102 12.49 15.75 0.10
CA LEU A 102 13.93 15.82 0.38
C LEU A 102 14.25 16.88 1.44
N VAL A 103 13.61 18.04 1.40
CA VAL A 103 13.77 19.07 2.45
C VAL A 103 13.20 18.58 3.77
N PHE A 104 11.98 18.04 3.78
CA PHE A 104 11.32 17.54 4.98
C PHE A 104 12.14 16.45 5.69
N SER A 105 12.62 15.45 4.93
CA SER A 105 13.41 14.35 5.47
C SER A 105 14.78 14.80 6.00
N ASN A 106 15.48 15.70 5.31
CA ASN A 106 16.75 16.23 5.79
C ASN A 106 16.60 17.14 7.00
N VAL A 107 15.52 17.91 7.10
CA VAL A 107 15.21 18.68 8.32
C VAL A 107 14.95 17.74 9.50
N GLY A 108 14.22 16.64 9.28
CA GLY A 108 14.05 15.59 10.29
C GLY A 108 15.40 15.05 10.80
N LYS A 109 16.29 14.67 9.88
CA LYS A 109 17.65 14.21 10.22
C LYS A 109 18.43 15.26 11.02
N ALA A 110 18.42 16.52 10.59
CA ALA A 110 19.13 17.60 11.27
C ALA A 110 18.57 17.88 12.69
N MET A 111 17.26 17.73 12.88
CA MET A 111 16.60 17.89 14.18
C MET A 111 16.78 16.68 15.11
N SER A 112 17.23 15.53 14.58
CA SER A 112 17.25 14.26 15.32
C SER A 112 18.07 14.32 16.61
N PRO A 113 19.30 14.86 16.65
CA PRO A 113 20.05 14.99 17.90
C PRO A 113 19.34 15.84 18.95
N ALA A 114 18.59 16.87 18.51
CA ALA A 114 17.93 17.81 19.40
C ALA A 114 16.66 17.23 20.05
N VAL A 115 15.95 16.32 19.36
CA VAL A 115 14.65 15.79 19.83
C VAL A 115 14.72 14.32 20.27
N MET A 116 15.64 13.53 19.73
CA MET A 116 15.85 12.11 20.10
C MET A 116 17.05 11.91 21.04
N GLY A 117 17.84 12.96 21.28
CA GLY A 117 19.10 12.87 22.03
C GLY A 117 20.28 12.43 21.17
N LEU A 118 21.47 12.56 21.74
CA LEU A 118 22.71 12.08 21.13
C LEU A 118 22.81 10.56 21.23
N PRO A 119 23.40 9.87 20.24
CA PRO A 119 23.60 8.44 20.31
C PRO A 119 24.59 8.08 21.43
N ALA A 120 24.47 6.87 21.94
CA ALA A 120 25.51 6.28 22.78
C ALA A 120 26.82 6.13 22.01
N GLU A 121 27.94 6.04 22.72
CA GLU A 121 29.25 5.86 22.08
C GLU A 121 29.27 4.59 21.22
N GLY A 122 29.61 4.73 19.94
CA GLY A 122 29.62 3.63 18.98
C GLY A 122 28.26 3.26 18.38
N ALA A 123 27.18 3.95 18.73
CA ALA A 123 25.84 3.72 18.15
C ALA A 123 25.49 4.75 17.07
N ASP A 124 24.61 4.37 16.14
CA ASP A 124 24.07 5.27 15.15
C ASP A 124 23.03 6.23 15.75
N GLN A 125 22.94 7.45 15.19
CA GLN A 125 21.91 8.42 15.57
C GLN A 125 20.52 7.89 15.22
N VAL A 126 19.63 7.84 16.22
CA VAL A 126 18.20 7.62 15.97
C VAL A 126 17.65 8.80 15.20
N LEU A 127 17.17 8.56 13.98
CA LEU A 127 16.69 9.60 13.07
C LEU A 127 15.19 9.82 13.21
N VAL A 128 14.77 11.09 13.18
CA VAL A 128 13.37 11.47 12.93
C VAL A 128 13.02 11.06 11.50
N ASN A 129 12.31 9.95 11.39
CA ASN A 129 11.89 9.39 10.11
C ASN A 129 10.43 8.95 10.17
N TYR A 130 9.57 9.68 9.47
CA TYR A 130 8.15 9.34 9.30
C TYR A 130 7.90 8.32 8.18
N ASN A 131 8.96 7.83 7.51
CA ASN A 131 8.89 6.86 6.43
C ASN A 131 7.84 7.27 5.37
N VAL A 132 7.04 6.31 4.89
CA VAL A 132 6.01 6.52 3.87
C VAL A 132 5.00 7.60 4.28
N LEU A 133 4.72 7.79 5.58
CA LEU A 133 3.83 8.87 6.05
C LEU A 133 4.39 10.26 5.73
N GLY A 134 5.71 10.46 5.90
CA GLY A 134 6.37 11.71 5.48
C GLY A 134 6.26 11.93 3.97
N GLY A 135 6.36 10.86 3.19
CA GLY A 135 6.12 10.85 1.75
C GLY A 135 4.71 11.31 1.40
N VAL A 136 3.69 10.63 1.92
CA VAL A 136 2.26 10.93 1.69
C VAL A 136 1.94 12.37 2.10
N LEU A 137 2.39 12.81 3.28
CA LEU A 137 2.21 14.18 3.75
C LEU A 137 2.75 15.19 2.74
N MET A 138 4.01 15.03 2.32
CA MET A 138 4.64 15.96 1.38
C MET A 138 4.06 15.87 -0.02
N GLY A 139 3.52 14.72 -0.43
CA GLY A 139 2.76 14.58 -1.67
C GLY A 139 1.47 15.42 -1.64
N VAL A 140 0.69 15.33 -0.57
CA VAL A 140 -0.53 16.14 -0.39
C VAL A 140 -0.20 17.63 -0.31
N VAL A 141 0.79 18.03 0.50
CA VAL A 141 1.22 19.42 0.64
C VAL A 141 1.61 20.00 -0.72
N SER A 142 2.43 19.29 -1.48
CA SER A 142 2.87 19.69 -2.82
C SER A 142 1.70 19.88 -3.78
N ALA A 143 0.75 18.95 -3.79
CA ALA A 143 -0.43 19.06 -4.64
C ALA A 143 -1.33 20.25 -4.26
N VAL A 144 -1.50 20.52 -2.96
CA VAL A 144 -2.27 21.67 -2.47
C VAL A 144 -1.58 22.99 -2.82
N LEU A 145 -0.27 23.09 -2.61
CA LEU A 145 0.51 24.29 -2.95
C LEU A 145 0.52 24.54 -4.46
N TRP A 146 0.61 23.48 -5.27
CA TRP A 146 0.49 23.60 -6.72
C TRP A 146 -0.87 24.18 -7.13
N GLN A 147 -1.97 23.63 -6.61
CA GLN A 147 -3.32 24.13 -6.91
C GLN A 147 -3.47 25.62 -6.59
N LYS A 148 -2.86 26.07 -5.48
CA LYS A 148 -2.90 27.47 -5.05
C LYS A 148 -1.99 28.40 -5.87
N TYR A 149 -0.75 27.97 -6.16
CA TYR A 149 0.31 28.88 -6.63
C TYR A 149 0.80 28.65 -8.05
N HIS A 150 0.33 27.64 -8.79
CA HIS A 150 0.83 27.35 -10.15
C HIS A 150 0.65 28.50 -11.17
N ARG A 151 -0.17 29.51 -10.87
CA ARG A 151 -0.40 30.72 -11.69
C ARG A 151 -0.03 32.02 -10.95
N ILE A 152 0.77 31.95 -9.88
CA ILE A 152 1.17 33.14 -9.12
C ILE A 152 1.93 34.12 -10.02
N LYS A 153 1.61 35.42 -9.88
CA LYS A 153 2.35 36.50 -10.53
C LYS A 153 3.22 37.18 -9.48
N LEU A 154 4.53 37.23 -9.75
CA LEU A 154 5.50 37.90 -8.90
C LEU A 154 5.88 39.27 -9.51
N PRO A 155 6.44 40.20 -8.71
CA PRO A 155 7.02 41.44 -9.22
C PRO A 155 8.04 41.20 -10.34
N SER A 156 8.28 42.20 -11.19
CA SER A 156 9.13 42.08 -12.38
C SER A 156 10.54 41.53 -12.09
N TYR A 157 11.16 41.94 -10.98
CA TYR A 157 12.48 41.47 -10.57
C TYR A 157 12.51 40.00 -10.08
N LEU A 158 11.35 39.39 -9.78
CA LEU A 158 11.19 37.97 -9.44
C LEU A 158 10.38 37.19 -10.48
N ALA A 159 10.06 37.78 -11.63
CA ALA A 159 9.16 37.19 -12.62
C ALA A 159 9.65 35.81 -13.11
N PHE A 160 10.96 35.58 -13.11
CA PHE A 160 11.56 34.27 -13.44
C PHE A 160 11.03 33.12 -12.57
N PHE A 161 10.75 33.39 -11.29
CA PHE A 161 10.24 32.42 -10.33
C PHE A 161 8.72 32.31 -10.33
N GLY A 162 8.00 33.08 -11.16
CA GLY A 162 6.54 33.08 -11.20
C GLY A 162 5.92 31.79 -11.76
N GLY A 163 4.60 31.65 -11.56
CA GLY A 163 3.82 30.53 -12.06
C GLY A 163 4.27 29.18 -11.48
N ARG A 164 4.38 28.16 -12.34
CA ARG A 164 4.71 26.77 -11.94
C ARG A 164 6.08 26.63 -11.28
N ARG A 165 7.05 27.48 -11.63
CA ARG A 165 8.41 27.47 -11.06
C ARG A 165 8.44 27.86 -9.60
N PHE A 166 7.44 28.62 -9.14
CA PHE A 166 7.29 29.00 -7.74
C PHE A 166 6.95 27.80 -6.85
N VAL A 167 6.26 26.80 -7.40
CA VAL A 167 5.65 25.73 -6.61
C VAL A 167 6.69 24.90 -5.85
N PRO A 168 7.79 24.41 -6.47
CA PRO A 168 8.85 23.74 -5.73
C PRO A 168 9.49 24.61 -4.64
N ILE A 169 9.62 25.92 -4.88
CA ILE A 169 10.23 26.88 -3.95
C ILE A 169 9.39 27.03 -2.69
N ILE A 170 8.09 27.34 -2.85
CA ILE A 170 7.20 27.47 -1.68
C ILE A 170 7.03 26.14 -0.96
N THR A 171 7.06 25.02 -1.70
CA THR A 171 7.01 23.68 -1.11
C THR A 171 8.22 23.40 -0.22
N ALA A 172 9.43 23.77 -0.65
CA ALA A 172 10.64 23.65 0.17
C ALA A 172 10.52 24.46 1.48
N VAL A 173 10.02 25.70 1.40
CA VAL A 173 9.82 26.55 2.58
C VAL A 173 8.81 25.93 3.55
N VAL A 174 7.67 25.46 3.04
CA VAL A 174 6.65 24.80 3.86
C VAL A 174 7.18 23.49 4.44
N ALA A 175 7.92 22.70 3.66
CA ALA A 175 8.54 21.45 4.12
C ALA A 175 9.53 21.68 5.26
N LEU A 176 10.30 22.77 5.21
CA LEU A 176 11.22 23.14 6.29
C LEU A 176 10.46 23.42 7.59
N VAL A 177 9.40 24.25 7.52
CA VAL A 177 8.59 24.57 8.69
C VAL A 177 7.91 23.32 9.24
N LEU A 178 7.30 22.52 8.37
CA LEU A 178 6.64 21.27 8.78
C LEU A 178 7.63 20.25 9.36
N GLY A 179 8.84 20.14 8.79
CA GLY A 179 9.89 19.26 9.29
C GLY A 179 10.26 19.60 10.72
N VAL A 180 10.54 20.87 11.01
CA VAL A 180 10.87 21.33 12.37
C VAL A 180 9.72 21.06 13.33
N LEU A 181 8.49 21.45 12.97
CA LEU A 181 7.33 21.28 13.84
C LEU A 181 7.05 19.80 14.15
N LEU A 182 7.10 18.94 13.14
CA LEU A 182 6.84 17.51 13.32
C LEU A 182 8.00 16.77 14.00
N SER A 183 9.23 17.28 13.95
CA SER A 183 10.34 16.73 14.73
C SER A 183 10.08 16.81 16.24
N PHE A 184 9.44 17.88 16.74
CA PHE A 184 9.09 17.96 18.17
C PHE A 184 7.99 16.98 18.58
N VAL A 185 7.12 16.58 17.66
CA VAL A 185 6.05 15.60 17.89
C VAL A 185 6.59 14.16 17.78
N TYR A 186 7.70 13.97 17.07
CA TYR A 186 8.22 12.65 16.72
C TYR A 186 8.54 11.75 17.92
N PRO A 187 9.14 12.21 19.03
CA PRO A 187 9.42 11.33 20.18
C PRO A 187 8.16 10.67 20.75
N ALA A 188 7.06 11.42 20.85
CA ALA A 188 5.78 10.89 21.31
C ALA A 188 5.18 9.92 20.28
N PHE A 189 5.27 10.27 18.99
CA PHE A 189 4.84 9.40 17.90
C PHE A 189 5.60 8.07 17.89
N SER A 190 6.94 8.12 17.97
CA SER A 190 7.82 6.96 18.03
C SER A 190 7.53 6.11 19.27
N SER A 191 7.38 6.71 20.44
CA SER A 191 7.08 5.99 21.69
C SER A 191 5.74 5.25 21.63
N GLY A 192 4.68 5.91 21.13
CA GLY A 192 3.37 5.28 20.99
C GLY A 192 3.40 4.11 20.00
N LEU A 193 4.22 4.25 18.96
CA LEU A 193 4.36 3.26 17.92
C LEU A 193 5.20 2.05 18.37
N THR A 194 6.27 2.28 19.12
CA THR A 194 7.04 1.23 19.80
C THR A 194 6.18 0.48 20.82
N GLY A 195 5.42 1.20 21.67
CA GLY A 195 4.56 0.57 22.67
C GLY A 195 3.44 -0.29 22.05
N PHE A 196 2.84 0.18 20.95
CA PHE A 196 1.89 -0.65 20.18
C PHE A 196 2.59 -1.90 19.60
N GLY A 197 3.79 -1.71 19.07
CA GLY A 197 4.64 -2.77 18.56
C GLY A 197 4.92 -3.88 19.58
N GLU A 198 5.44 -3.50 20.73
CA GLU A 198 5.71 -4.41 21.85
C GLU A 198 4.43 -5.12 22.34
N PHE A 199 3.32 -4.40 22.42
CA PHE A 199 2.02 -4.99 22.78
C PHE A 199 1.62 -6.10 21.81
N VAL A 200 1.70 -5.84 20.51
CA VAL A 200 1.35 -6.81 19.46
C VAL A 200 2.37 -7.95 19.38
N SER A 201 3.66 -7.69 19.62
CA SER A 201 4.72 -8.72 19.63
C SER A 201 4.74 -9.58 20.89
N SER A 202 4.03 -9.20 21.97
CA SER A 202 4.00 -9.98 23.21
C SER A 202 3.32 -11.35 23.08
N ASN A 203 2.41 -11.50 22.11
CA ASN A 203 1.74 -12.74 21.78
C ASN A 203 1.47 -12.77 20.28
N ASP A 204 2.20 -13.58 19.55
CA ASP A 204 2.21 -13.63 18.10
C ASP A 204 0.83 -14.02 17.53
N ILE A 205 0.08 -14.85 18.26
CA ILE A 205 -1.25 -15.31 17.84
C ILE A 205 -2.25 -14.15 17.91
N TRP A 206 -2.42 -13.56 19.09
CA TRP A 206 -3.37 -12.47 19.29
C TRP A 206 -2.91 -11.16 18.64
N GLY A 207 -1.61 -10.92 18.67
CA GLY A 207 -0.94 -9.85 17.96
C GLY A 207 -1.14 -9.96 16.45
N GLY A 208 -0.94 -11.15 15.87
CA GLY A 208 -1.21 -11.42 14.47
C GLY A 208 -2.66 -11.11 14.09
N PHE A 209 -3.63 -11.48 14.94
CA PHE A 209 -5.03 -11.11 14.74
C PHE A 209 -5.21 -9.59 14.67
N LEU A 210 -4.80 -8.88 15.71
CA LEU A 210 -5.00 -7.44 15.82
C LEU A 210 -4.28 -6.70 14.69
N TYR A 211 -3.04 -7.08 14.40
CA TYR A 211 -2.25 -6.53 13.32
C TYR A 211 -2.90 -6.75 11.96
N GLY A 212 -3.30 -7.99 11.62
CA GLY A 212 -3.91 -8.30 10.34
C GLY A 212 -5.24 -7.56 10.12
N THR A 213 -6.06 -7.46 11.17
CA THR A 213 -7.32 -6.69 11.11
C THR A 213 -7.07 -5.19 10.99
N ALA A 214 -6.20 -4.60 11.81
CA ALA A 214 -5.87 -3.19 11.75
C ALA A 214 -5.22 -2.82 10.41
N ASN A 215 -4.30 -3.65 9.91
CA ASN A 215 -3.65 -3.49 8.62
C ASN A 215 -4.70 -3.30 7.51
N ARG A 216 -5.66 -4.22 7.40
CA ARG A 216 -6.73 -4.09 6.40
C ARG A 216 -7.56 -2.83 6.64
N LEU A 217 -8.10 -2.61 7.84
CA LEU A 217 -8.95 -1.44 8.12
C LEU A 217 -8.29 -0.09 7.81
N LEU A 218 -6.96 -0.01 7.83
CA LEU A 218 -6.19 1.21 7.55
C LEU A 218 -5.81 1.42 6.08
N ILE A 219 -6.09 0.47 5.18
CA ILE A 219 -5.83 0.61 3.74
C ILE A 219 -6.58 1.80 3.10
N PRO A 220 -7.88 2.04 3.36
CA PRO A 220 -8.61 3.14 2.72
C PRO A 220 -8.00 4.53 2.94
N VAL A 221 -7.19 4.67 4.00
CA VAL A 221 -6.50 5.90 4.39
C VAL A 221 -4.97 5.80 4.22
N GLY A 222 -4.45 4.69 3.69
CA GLY A 222 -3.02 4.45 3.47
C GLY A 222 -2.19 4.28 4.75
N LEU A 223 -2.80 4.32 5.95
CA LEU A 223 -2.10 4.29 7.23
C LEU A 223 -1.52 2.91 7.57
N HIS A 224 -1.94 1.86 6.87
CA HIS A 224 -1.40 0.51 7.01
C HIS A 224 0.12 0.44 6.75
N HIS A 225 0.67 1.33 5.91
CA HIS A 225 2.12 1.41 5.70
C HIS A 225 2.89 1.80 6.98
N ILE A 226 2.28 2.57 7.89
CA ILE A 226 2.92 2.91 9.19
C ILE A 226 3.02 1.66 10.05
N LEU A 227 1.90 0.93 10.13
CA LEU A 227 1.82 -0.33 10.86
C LEU A 227 2.84 -1.34 10.32
N ASN A 228 2.90 -1.49 9.00
CA ASN A 228 3.86 -2.36 8.32
C ASN A 228 5.29 -1.92 8.57
N SER A 229 5.58 -0.61 8.47
CA SER A 229 6.95 -0.12 8.62
C SER A 229 7.54 -0.55 9.97
N MET A 230 6.73 -0.54 11.01
CA MET A 230 7.14 -0.92 12.35
C MET A 230 7.30 -2.42 12.50
N MET A 231 6.26 -3.18 12.16
CA MET A 231 6.29 -4.62 12.36
C MET A 231 7.34 -5.28 11.47
N TRP A 232 7.47 -4.86 10.22
CA TRP A 232 8.33 -5.50 9.23
C TRP A 232 9.77 -5.02 9.27
N PHE A 233 10.05 -3.77 9.66
CA PHE A 233 11.42 -3.21 9.55
C PHE A 233 12.04 -2.75 10.88
N VAL A 234 11.26 -2.54 11.94
CA VAL A 234 11.76 -1.91 13.17
C VAL A 234 11.72 -2.84 14.38
N ILE A 235 10.61 -3.54 14.62
CA ILE A 235 10.39 -4.24 15.88
C ILE A 235 11.08 -5.61 15.91
N GLY A 236 11.83 -5.83 17.00
CA GLY A 236 12.63 -7.02 17.21
C GLY A 236 14.00 -6.92 16.52
N ASP A 237 14.96 -7.65 17.07
CA ASP A 237 16.33 -7.75 16.56
C ASP A 237 16.74 -9.21 16.49
N TYR A 238 17.45 -9.57 15.43
CA TYR A 238 18.14 -10.84 15.30
C TYR A 238 19.51 -10.61 14.66
N ASN A 239 20.55 -10.54 15.48
CA ASN A 239 21.93 -10.31 15.04
C ASN A 239 22.09 -9.04 14.18
N GLY A 240 21.40 -7.95 14.54
CA GLY A 240 21.41 -6.69 13.80
C GLY A 240 20.43 -6.60 12.63
N ALA A 241 19.68 -7.67 12.32
CA ALA A 241 18.52 -7.59 11.44
C ALA A 241 17.28 -7.20 12.24
N THR A 242 16.70 -6.04 11.94
CA THR A 242 15.52 -5.52 12.66
C THR A 242 14.23 -5.69 11.88
N GLY A 243 13.13 -5.92 12.60
CA GLY A 243 11.80 -6.08 12.00
C GLY A 243 11.55 -7.49 11.45
N ASP A 244 10.28 -7.90 11.47
CA ASP A 244 9.85 -9.25 11.12
C ASP A 244 10.31 -9.71 9.72
N LEU A 245 10.37 -8.78 8.74
CA LEU A 245 10.78 -9.09 7.37
C LEU A 245 12.28 -9.35 7.28
N HIS A 246 13.13 -8.45 7.77
CA HIS A 246 14.57 -8.66 7.68
C HIS A 246 15.05 -9.82 8.56
N ARG A 247 14.43 -10.00 9.73
CA ARG A 247 14.71 -11.13 10.62
C ARG A 247 14.40 -12.47 9.94
N PHE A 248 13.28 -12.58 9.24
CA PHE A 248 12.94 -13.80 8.47
C PHE A 248 14.02 -14.13 7.43
N PHE A 249 14.44 -13.15 6.63
CA PHE A 249 15.49 -13.35 5.62
C PHE A 249 16.89 -13.55 6.22
N ALA A 250 17.12 -13.12 7.46
CA ALA A 250 18.33 -13.42 8.22
C ALA A 250 18.30 -14.83 8.88
N GLY A 251 17.21 -15.59 8.72
CA GLY A 251 17.05 -16.93 9.26
C GLY A 251 16.63 -16.97 10.74
N ASP A 252 15.99 -15.91 11.25
CA ASP A 252 15.39 -15.92 12.59
C ASP A 252 14.24 -16.93 12.64
N PRO A 253 14.34 -18.01 13.45
CA PRO A 253 13.30 -19.01 13.54
C PRO A 253 12.02 -18.49 14.19
N THR A 254 11.97 -17.26 14.71
CA THR A 254 10.77 -16.66 15.32
C THR A 254 10.09 -15.62 14.45
N ALA A 255 10.67 -15.27 13.30
CA ALA A 255 10.16 -14.24 12.41
C ALA A 255 9.18 -14.78 11.36
N GLY A 256 8.42 -13.88 10.74
CA GLY A 256 7.36 -14.15 9.76
C GLY A 256 5.95 -14.13 10.37
N SER A 257 5.81 -13.91 11.68
CA SER A 257 4.53 -13.91 12.41
C SER A 257 3.58 -12.80 11.96
N PHE A 258 4.09 -11.70 11.42
CA PHE A 258 3.33 -10.57 10.88
C PHE A 258 3.29 -10.56 9.34
N MET A 259 3.65 -11.68 8.72
CA MET A 259 3.73 -11.84 7.26
C MET A 259 2.92 -13.05 6.78
N THR A 260 3.12 -14.21 7.41
CA THR A 260 2.63 -15.51 6.96
C THR A 260 1.13 -15.56 6.70
N GLY A 261 0.31 -14.95 7.56
CA GLY A 261 -1.15 -15.04 7.44
C GLY A 261 -1.75 -14.26 6.28
N PHE A 262 -0.96 -13.49 5.53
CA PHE A 262 -1.45 -12.87 4.30
C PHE A 262 -1.50 -13.87 3.13
N PHE A 263 -0.68 -14.93 3.10
CA PHE A 263 -0.65 -15.89 1.99
C PHE A 263 -2.00 -16.60 1.78
N PRO A 264 -2.66 -17.17 2.81
CA PRO A 264 -3.98 -17.80 2.64
C PRO A 264 -5.03 -16.82 2.10
N ILE A 265 -4.91 -15.54 2.45
CA ILE A 265 -5.85 -14.50 2.04
C ILE A 265 -5.61 -14.09 0.59
N MET A 266 -4.38 -13.73 0.22
CA MET A 266 -4.09 -13.15 -1.09
C MET A 266 -4.13 -14.21 -2.19
N MET A 267 -3.59 -15.39 -1.92
CA MET A 267 -3.51 -16.47 -2.90
C MET A 267 -4.85 -17.19 -3.12
N PHE A 268 -5.73 -17.22 -2.13
CA PHE A 268 -6.93 -18.07 -2.18
C PHE A 268 -8.22 -17.34 -1.81
N ALA A 269 -8.26 -16.68 -0.65
CA ALA A 269 -9.48 -16.10 -0.13
C ALA A 269 -10.02 -14.94 -0.98
N LEU A 270 -9.15 -14.00 -1.37
CA LEU A 270 -9.50 -12.87 -2.22
C LEU A 270 -9.93 -13.31 -3.62
N PRO A 271 -9.24 -14.21 -4.33
CA PRO A 271 -9.74 -14.81 -5.57
C PRO A 271 -11.14 -15.43 -5.44
N ALA A 272 -11.41 -16.14 -4.34
CA ALA A 272 -12.72 -16.73 -4.09
C ALA A 272 -13.79 -15.65 -3.79
N GLY A 273 -13.44 -14.59 -3.07
CA GLY A 273 -14.29 -13.42 -2.87
C GLY A 273 -14.59 -12.67 -4.16
N ALA A 274 -13.61 -12.55 -5.06
CA ALA A 274 -13.78 -11.97 -6.39
C ALA A 274 -14.74 -12.80 -7.25
N LEU A 275 -14.62 -14.13 -7.20
CA LEU A 275 -15.56 -15.05 -7.85
C LEU A 275 -16.98 -14.90 -7.28
N ALA A 276 -17.13 -14.74 -5.96
CA ALA A 276 -18.41 -14.49 -5.33
C ALA A 276 -19.04 -13.17 -5.83
N ILE A 277 -18.27 -12.07 -5.87
CA ILE A 277 -18.73 -10.78 -6.39
C ILE A 277 -19.15 -10.89 -7.86
N TRP A 278 -18.34 -11.55 -8.69
CA TRP A 278 -18.66 -11.77 -10.10
C TRP A 278 -19.97 -12.53 -10.28
N GLN A 279 -20.17 -13.63 -9.56
CA GLN A 279 -21.38 -14.44 -9.70
C GLN A 279 -22.64 -13.75 -9.18
N GLU A 280 -22.51 -12.80 -8.26
CA GLU A 280 -23.61 -11.99 -7.74
C GLU A 280 -23.92 -10.74 -8.57
N ALA A 281 -23.14 -10.43 -9.62
CA ALA A 281 -23.45 -9.33 -10.55
C ALA A 281 -24.70 -9.61 -11.39
N LYS A 282 -25.41 -8.55 -11.82
CA LYS A 282 -26.54 -8.64 -12.74
C LYS A 282 -26.10 -9.31 -14.05
N PRO A 283 -26.98 -10.09 -14.74
CA PRO A 283 -26.63 -10.75 -16.00
C PRO A 283 -25.99 -9.83 -17.04
N SER A 284 -26.48 -8.58 -17.17
CA SER A 284 -25.93 -7.57 -18.10
C SER A 284 -24.52 -7.11 -17.75
N GLN A 285 -24.13 -7.20 -16.48
CA GLN A 285 -22.85 -6.70 -15.95
C GLN A 285 -21.81 -7.81 -15.78
N LYS A 286 -22.18 -9.09 -15.90
CA LYS A 286 -21.30 -10.23 -15.61
C LYS A 286 -20.01 -10.23 -16.42
N LYS A 287 -20.04 -9.80 -17.69
CA LYS A 287 -18.85 -9.79 -18.55
C LYS A 287 -17.82 -8.77 -18.03
N ILE A 288 -18.27 -7.54 -17.77
CA ILE A 288 -17.42 -6.44 -17.30
C ILE A 288 -16.89 -6.73 -15.89
N VAL A 289 -17.79 -7.09 -14.97
CA VAL A 289 -17.41 -7.41 -13.59
C VAL A 289 -16.48 -8.63 -13.56
N GLY A 290 -16.73 -9.64 -14.39
CA GLY A 290 -15.86 -10.80 -14.50
C GLY A 290 -14.43 -10.45 -14.89
N GLY A 291 -14.26 -9.55 -15.87
CA GLY A 291 -12.95 -9.02 -16.24
C GLY A 291 -12.23 -8.32 -15.06
N ILE A 292 -12.91 -7.39 -14.40
CA ILE A 292 -12.35 -6.65 -13.26
C ILE A 292 -11.98 -7.60 -12.11
N MET A 293 -12.87 -8.54 -11.76
CA MET A 293 -12.68 -9.48 -10.66
C MET A 293 -11.55 -10.46 -10.97
N LEU A 294 -11.46 -10.97 -12.20
CA LEU A 294 -10.39 -11.88 -12.62
C LEU A 294 -9.04 -11.19 -12.59
N THR A 295 -8.92 -9.98 -13.15
CA THR A 295 -7.67 -9.22 -13.13
C THR A 295 -7.23 -8.89 -11.70
N GLY A 296 -8.15 -8.43 -10.85
CA GLY A 296 -7.87 -8.17 -9.44
C GLY A 296 -7.47 -9.43 -8.67
N ALA A 297 -8.16 -10.56 -8.90
CA ALA A 297 -7.86 -11.84 -8.28
C ALA A 297 -6.48 -12.38 -8.69
N LEU A 298 -6.15 -12.36 -9.98
CA LEU A 298 -4.84 -12.81 -10.46
C LEU A 298 -3.71 -11.91 -9.94
N THR A 299 -3.95 -10.60 -9.89
CA THR A 299 -2.98 -9.64 -9.35
C THR A 299 -2.70 -9.95 -7.87
N ALA A 300 -3.75 -10.09 -7.06
CA ALA A 300 -3.63 -10.45 -5.65
C ALA A 300 -2.97 -11.81 -5.45
N MET A 301 -3.38 -12.82 -6.22
CA MET A 301 -2.86 -14.17 -6.10
C MET A 301 -1.37 -14.24 -6.45
N LEU A 302 -0.96 -13.65 -7.57
CA LEU A 302 0.42 -13.79 -8.06
C LEU A 302 1.38 -12.87 -7.31
N THR A 303 0.97 -11.62 -7.09
CA THR A 303 1.87 -10.56 -6.59
C THR A 303 1.60 -10.15 -5.16
N GLY A 304 0.47 -10.56 -4.58
CA GLY A 304 0.03 -10.11 -3.26
C GLY A 304 -0.58 -8.69 -3.25
N VAL A 305 -0.62 -7.97 -4.37
CA VAL A 305 -1.22 -6.63 -4.46
C VAL A 305 -2.75 -6.73 -4.48
N THR A 306 -3.40 -6.19 -3.46
CA THR A 306 -4.84 -6.39 -3.22
C THR A 306 -5.70 -5.19 -3.57
N GLU A 307 -5.11 -4.01 -3.64
CA GLU A 307 -5.80 -2.73 -3.78
C GLU A 307 -6.72 -2.67 -5.02
N PRO A 308 -6.31 -3.13 -6.22
CA PRO A 308 -7.20 -3.12 -7.39
C PRO A 308 -8.50 -3.91 -7.15
N LEU A 309 -8.44 -4.97 -6.35
CA LEU A 309 -9.61 -5.79 -6.02
C LEU A 309 -10.38 -5.21 -4.84
N GLU A 310 -9.72 -4.89 -3.73
CA GLU A 310 -10.36 -4.36 -2.52
C GLU A 310 -11.06 -3.02 -2.79
N PHE A 311 -10.47 -2.14 -3.60
CA PHE A 311 -11.05 -0.84 -3.95
C PHE A 311 -12.34 -0.96 -4.75
N SER A 312 -12.55 -2.08 -5.44
CA SER A 312 -13.77 -2.33 -6.20
C SER A 312 -15.01 -2.48 -5.30
N PHE A 313 -14.84 -2.88 -4.03
CA PHE A 313 -15.98 -3.12 -3.13
C PHE A 313 -15.89 -2.41 -1.78
N MET A 314 -14.71 -1.99 -1.29
CA MET A 314 -14.57 -1.46 0.08
C MET A 314 -15.45 -0.24 0.37
N PHE A 315 -15.67 0.63 -0.61
CA PHE A 315 -16.42 1.88 -0.45
C PHE A 315 -17.93 1.69 -0.68
N VAL A 316 -18.30 0.69 -1.48
CA VAL A 316 -19.71 0.44 -1.89
C VAL A 316 -20.36 -0.69 -1.10
N ALA A 317 -19.55 -1.54 -0.48
CA ALA A 317 -19.94 -2.71 0.30
C ALA A 317 -19.05 -2.85 1.54
N PHE A 318 -18.90 -1.77 2.31
CA PHE A 318 -18.05 -1.71 3.51
C PHE A 318 -18.22 -2.88 4.49
N PRO A 319 -19.43 -3.44 4.74
CA PRO A 319 -19.55 -4.62 5.60
C PRO A 319 -18.73 -5.83 5.12
N LEU A 320 -18.62 -6.08 3.80
CA LEU A 320 -17.74 -7.12 3.27
C LEU A 320 -16.27 -6.83 3.56
N TYR A 321 -15.90 -5.55 3.52
CA TYR A 321 -14.54 -5.13 3.80
C TYR A 321 -14.15 -5.31 5.27
N ALA A 322 -15.05 -4.99 6.19
CA ALA A 322 -14.86 -5.26 7.61
C ALA A 322 -14.73 -6.77 7.90
N ILE A 323 -15.55 -7.60 7.26
CA ILE A 323 -15.45 -9.07 7.34
C ILE A 323 -14.10 -9.54 6.80
N HIS A 324 -13.68 -9.05 5.64
CA HIS A 324 -12.37 -9.34 5.06
C HIS A 324 -11.22 -8.98 6.02
N ALA A 325 -11.30 -7.82 6.70
CA ALA A 325 -10.30 -7.41 7.68
C ALA A 325 -10.20 -8.37 8.87
N VAL A 326 -11.35 -8.78 9.44
CA VAL A 326 -11.39 -9.74 10.55
C VAL A 326 -10.88 -11.11 10.12
N LEU A 327 -11.26 -11.58 8.93
CA LEU A 327 -10.78 -12.86 8.40
C LEU A 327 -9.29 -12.84 8.08
N THR A 328 -8.75 -11.69 7.69
CA THR A 328 -7.30 -11.53 7.52
C THR A 328 -6.58 -11.68 8.85
N GLY A 329 -7.05 -10.96 9.89
CA GLY A 329 -6.53 -11.14 11.25
C GLY A 329 -6.61 -12.59 11.73
N SER A 330 -7.76 -13.26 11.53
CA SER A 330 -7.89 -14.66 11.96
C SER A 330 -6.93 -15.59 11.22
N SER A 331 -6.58 -15.29 9.97
CA SER A 331 -5.60 -16.08 9.22
C SER A 331 -4.22 -15.96 9.83
N LEU A 332 -3.78 -14.75 10.20
CA LEU A 332 -2.52 -14.52 10.90
C LEU A 332 -2.49 -15.25 12.25
N ALA A 333 -3.54 -15.14 13.05
CA ALA A 333 -3.61 -15.85 14.32
C ALA A 333 -3.53 -17.37 14.15
N LEU A 334 -4.25 -17.93 13.17
CA LEU A 334 -4.27 -19.36 12.93
C LEU A 334 -2.90 -19.90 12.51
N VAL A 335 -2.24 -19.26 11.53
CA VAL A 335 -0.93 -19.74 11.05
C VAL A 335 0.13 -19.60 12.14
N ASN A 336 0.07 -18.54 12.95
CA ASN A 336 0.96 -18.35 14.09
C ASN A 336 0.71 -19.42 15.17
N ALA A 337 -0.54 -19.76 15.46
CA ALA A 337 -0.89 -20.81 16.41
C ALA A 337 -0.42 -22.21 15.98
N LEU A 338 -0.32 -22.46 14.67
CA LEU A 338 0.20 -23.69 14.09
C LEU A 338 1.73 -23.68 13.91
N GLY A 339 2.39 -22.55 14.22
CA GLY A 339 3.82 -22.34 14.01
C GLY A 339 4.21 -22.50 12.55
N ILE A 340 3.40 -21.97 11.63
CA ILE A 340 3.72 -21.89 10.20
C ILE A 340 4.40 -20.53 9.99
N ARG A 341 5.50 -20.51 9.23
CA ARG A 341 6.25 -19.28 8.96
C ARG A 341 6.62 -19.19 7.50
N ASP A 342 6.37 -18.04 6.91
CA ASP A 342 6.81 -17.67 5.57
C ASP A 342 6.97 -16.15 5.49
N GLY A 343 7.79 -15.69 4.55
CA GLY A 343 8.10 -14.28 4.34
C GLY A 343 7.84 -13.86 2.91
N PHE A 344 7.90 -12.56 2.65
CA PHE A 344 7.77 -11.95 1.34
C PHE A 344 8.64 -10.71 1.24
N SER A 345 9.06 -10.37 0.03
CA SER A 345 9.89 -9.19 -0.24
C SER A 345 9.05 -7.94 -0.44
N PHE A 346 7.83 -8.10 -0.95
CA PHE A 346 6.89 -6.98 -1.13
C PHE A 346 5.49 -7.29 -0.60
N SER A 347 4.88 -8.40 -1.03
CA SER A 347 3.57 -8.82 -0.57
C SER A 347 3.39 -10.32 -0.68
N ALA A 348 2.44 -10.90 0.06
CA ALA A 348 2.26 -12.35 0.22
C ALA A 348 1.59 -13.03 -1.00
N GLY A 349 2.15 -12.85 -2.19
CA GLY A 349 1.71 -13.49 -3.43
C GLY A 349 2.37 -14.85 -3.68
N ALA A 350 1.88 -15.57 -4.70
CA ALA A 350 2.40 -16.87 -5.11
C ALA A 350 3.89 -16.80 -5.50
N PHE A 351 4.37 -15.70 -6.05
CA PHE A 351 5.79 -15.55 -6.35
C PHE A 351 6.65 -15.56 -5.08
N ASP A 352 6.27 -14.79 -4.06
CA ASP A 352 6.98 -14.78 -2.77
C ASP A 352 6.89 -16.16 -2.10
N TYR A 353 5.72 -16.80 -2.09
CA TYR A 353 5.54 -18.14 -1.54
C TYR A 353 6.49 -19.17 -2.17
N ILE A 354 6.63 -19.14 -3.49
CA ILE A 354 7.51 -20.07 -4.22
C ILE A 354 8.99 -19.73 -3.96
N LEU A 355 9.36 -18.45 -4.02
CA LEU A 355 10.75 -18.02 -3.88
C LEU A 355 11.27 -18.18 -2.43
N ASN A 356 10.39 -18.15 -1.44
CA ASN A 356 10.74 -18.25 -0.02
C ASN A 356 10.48 -19.64 0.55
N PHE A 357 10.02 -20.59 -0.27
CA PHE A 357 9.68 -21.95 0.14
C PHE A 357 10.82 -22.69 0.86
N GLY A 358 12.07 -22.43 0.47
CA GLY A 358 13.25 -23.02 1.10
C GLY A 358 13.62 -22.43 2.47
N LEU A 359 13.10 -21.24 2.79
CA LEU A 359 13.29 -20.56 4.08
C LEU A 359 12.10 -20.78 5.04
N ALA A 360 10.93 -21.08 4.49
CA ALA A 360 9.68 -21.19 5.21
C ALA A 360 9.61 -22.42 6.15
N GLU A 361 8.89 -22.28 7.26
CA GLU A 361 8.52 -23.36 8.18
C GLU A 361 7.09 -23.86 7.89
N LYS A 362 6.96 -25.14 7.54
CA LYS A 362 5.68 -25.79 7.17
C LYS A 362 4.91 -25.10 6.02
N PRO A 363 5.56 -24.63 4.94
CA PRO A 363 4.90 -23.84 3.88
C PRO A 363 3.73 -24.57 3.23
N LEU A 364 3.81 -25.90 3.09
CA LEU A 364 2.75 -26.73 2.50
C LEU A 364 1.39 -26.60 3.20
N LEU A 365 1.36 -26.27 4.50
CA LEU A 365 0.11 -26.09 5.24
C LEU A 365 -0.65 -24.82 4.83
N LEU A 366 0.01 -23.85 4.18
CA LEU A 366 -0.64 -22.64 3.68
C LEU A 366 -1.65 -22.94 2.57
N ILE A 367 -1.44 -24.00 1.78
CA ILE A 367 -2.36 -24.41 0.70
C ILE A 367 -3.72 -24.88 1.26
N PRO A 368 -3.82 -25.91 2.12
CA PRO A 368 -5.11 -26.35 2.65
C PRO A 368 -5.79 -25.27 3.51
N ILE A 369 -5.04 -24.48 4.26
CA ILE A 369 -5.59 -23.33 5.01
C ILE A 369 -6.16 -22.30 4.03
N GLY A 370 -5.42 -21.94 2.99
CA GLY A 370 -5.86 -21.05 1.93
C GLY A 370 -7.14 -21.52 1.25
N LEU A 371 -7.22 -22.80 0.88
CA LEU A 371 -8.43 -23.40 0.30
C LEU A 371 -9.63 -23.36 1.27
N ALA A 372 -9.41 -23.56 2.57
CA ALA A 372 -10.45 -23.40 3.57
C ALA A 372 -10.94 -21.94 3.65
N TYR A 373 -10.02 -20.97 3.67
CA TYR A 373 -10.37 -19.55 3.60
C TYR A 373 -11.08 -19.17 2.29
N ALA A 374 -10.70 -19.77 1.15
CA ALA A 374 -11.40 -19.59 -0.12
C ALA A 374 -12.85 -20.06 -0.03
N ALA A 375 -13.11 -21.23 0.55
CA ALA A 375 -14.46 -21.71 0.78
C ALA A 375 -15.25 -20.74 1.69
N ILE A 376 -14.65 -20.33 2.82
CA ILE A 376 -15.27 -19.36 3.75
C ILE A 376 -15.63 -18.07 3.02
N TYR A 377 -14.68 -17.46 2.29
CA TYR A 377 -14.90 -16.22 1.56
C TYR A 377 -15.98 -16.36 0.52
N TYR A 378 -15.94 -17.41 -0.29
CA TYR A 378 -16.91 -17.62 -1.35
C TYR A 378 -18.34 -17.70 -0.80
N PHE A 379 -18.60 -18.56 0.18
CA PHE A 379 -19.95 -18.73 0.73
C PHE A 379 -20.40 -17.52 1.55
N LEU A 380 -19.51 -16.98 2.39
CA LEU A 380 -19.83 -15.85 3.25
C LEU A 380 -20.10 -14.57 2.44
N PHE A 381 -19.29 -14.28 1.42
CA PHE A 381 -19.50 -13.10 0.58
C PHE A 381 -20.84 -13.20 -0.14
N ARG A 382 -21.15 -14.35 -0.77
CA ARG A 382 -22.45 -14.54 -1.43
C ARG A 382 -23.62 -14.39 -0.46
N PHE A 383 -23.51 -14.99 0.73
CA PHE A 383 -24.52 -14.88 1.77
C PHE A 383 -24.75 -13.43 2.16
N VAL A 384 -23.68 -12.70 2.51
CA VAL A 384 -23.73 -11.31 2.97
C VAL A 384 -24.24 -10.37 1.86
N ILE A 385 -23.76 -10.53 0.63
CA ILE A 385 -24.20 -9.76 -0.54
C ILE A 385 -25.71 -9.87 -0.73
N ARG A 386 -26.26 -11.10 -0.67
CA ARG A 386 -27.69 -11.34 -0.82
C ARG A 386 -28.49 -10.87 0.38
N ARG A 387 -28.05 -11.23 1.59
CA ARG A 387 -28.79 -10.99 2.84
C ARG A 387 -28.95 -9.50 3.14
N TRP A 388 -27.97 -8.68 2.79
CA TRP A 388 -27.99 -7.23 3.00
C TRP A 388 -28.15 -6.44 1.71
N ASN A 389 -28.39 -7.12 0.59
CA ASN A 389 -28.53 -6.51 -0.74
C ASN A 389 -27.43 -5.49 -1.06
N LEU A 390 -26.17 -5.89 -0.86
CA LEU A 390 -25.04 -4.98 -1.03
C LEU A 390 -24.84 -4.61 -2.50
N ARG A 391 -24.49 -3.34 -2.75
CA ARG A 391 -24.22 -2.78 -4.09
C ARG A 391 -22.78 -3.06 -4.54
N THR A 392 -22.37 -4.32 -4.53
CA THR A 392 -21.08 -4.73 -5.10
C THR A 392 -21.02 -4.42 -6.61
N PRO A 393 -19.84 -4.40 -7.24
CA PRO A 393 -19.71 -4.17 -8.68
C PRO A 393 -20.74 -4.94 -9.52
N GLY A 394 -21.45 -4.22 -10.40
CA GLY A 394 -22.50 -4.77 -11.26
C GLY A 394 -23.83 -5.14 -10.59
N ARG A 395 -24.06 -4.78 -9.31
CA ARG A 395 -25.37 -4.90 -8.64
C ARG A 395 -26.11 -3.57 -8.47
N GLY A 396 -25.40 -2.43 -8.51
CA GLY A 396 -25.99 -1.10 -8.41
C GLY A 396 -26.88 -0.73 -9.59
N ASP A 397 -27.57 0.41 -9.48
CA ASP A 397 -28.44 0.95 -10.53
C ASP A 397 -27.64 1.60 -11.67
N ASP A 398 -26.42 2.06 -11.36
CA ASP A 398 -25.48 2.58 -12.35
C ASP A 398 -24.76 1.40 -13.03
N GLU A 399 -24.97 1.24 -14.34
CA GLU A 399 -24.23 0.27 -15.14
C GLU A 399 -22.76 0.70 -15.27
N ILE A 400 -21.84 -0.24 -15.08
CA ILE A 400 -20.42 0.00 -15.33
C ILE A 400 -20.26 0.01 -16.86
N ALA A 401 -19.90 1.16 -17.43
CA ALA A 401 -19.64 1.25 -18.85
C ALA A 401 -18.43 0.38 -19.24
N GLU A 402 -18.51 -0.32 -20.39
CA GLU A 402 -17.34 -0.93 -21.01
C GLU A 402 -16.33 0.19 -21.32
N ALA A 403 -15.08 0.05 -20.89
CA ALA A 403 -13.99 0.87 -21.39
C ALA A 403 -13.76 0.48 -22.85
N GLY A 404 -14.42 1.20 -23.76
CA GLY A 404 -14.26 1.05 -25.20
C GLY A 404 -12.84 1.39 -25.65
N ALA A 405 -12.41 0.66 -26.68
CA ALA A 405 -11.20 0.83 -27.49
C ALA A 405 -10.81 2.30 -27.75
N PRO A 406 -9.52 2.60 -28.03
CA PRO A 406 -9.09 3.96 -28.36
C PRO A 406 -9.99 4.54 -29.44
N ASP A 407 -10.52 5.73 -29.19
CA ASP A 407 -11.26 6.52 -30.17
C ASP A 407 -10.45 6.57 -31.46
N SER A 408 -10.86 5.80 -32.46
CA SER A 408 -10.54 6.08 -33.85
C SER A 408 -11.30 7.35 -34.22
N ALA A 409 -10.79 8.49 -33.76
CA ALA A 409 -11.27 9.79 -34.17
C ALA A 409 -10.97 9.95 -35.66
N SER A 410 -12.01 9.71 -36.46
CA SER A 410 -12.36 10.45 -37.66
C SER A 410 -11.18 11.01 -38.47
N ALA A 411 -10.58 10.14 -39.29
CA ALA A 411 -10.08 10.60 -40.58
C ALA A 411 -11.31 10.96 -41.42
N THR A 412 -11.63 12.25 -41.49
CA THR A 412 -12.55 12.78 -42.49
C THR A 412 -11.89 14.02 -43.08
N THR A 413 -11.35 13.81 -44.30
CA THR A 413 -11.37 14.73 -45.44
C THR A 413 -12.36 15.90 -45.25
N VAL A 414 -11.97 17.18 -45.36
CA VAL A 414 -11.33 17.90 -46.46
C VAL A 414 -10.50 19.06 -45.91
#